data_AF-R7ZT54-F1
#
_entry.id   AF-R7ZT54-F1
#
_cell.length_a   1.000
_cell.length_b   1.000
_cell.length_c   1.000
_cell.angle_alpha   90.00
_cell.angle_beta   90.00
_cell.angle_gamma   90.00
#
_symmetry.space_group_name_H-M   'P 1'
#
loop_
_entity.id
_entity.type
_entity.pdbx_description
1 polymer ?
#
loop_
_entity_poly.entity_id
_entity_poly.type
_entity_poly.pdbx_seq_one_letter_code
_entity_poly.pdbx_strand_id
1 'polypeptide(L)'
;MSAVNKNTLSYKFYGIIMPKIYGIGASIVILGAMFKILDWPFASLMIGVGLSTEAVIFFLSAFEPKSEEVDWTRVYPELADDANVGATPVKKSVKATDNSTQKLDQMLENAKIGPELIESLGKGIQHLATSAEKMGTLADATVATNDYAQNVRKASQTLISINDSYEKTASALSEMSAASQDAKQYRDQIISVTKNLSALNNIYEMELQDSQNHVKVINKFYSNITAAMEGLNEAGKETQAFKTELAKLNANVNSLNKIYGGMLSAMKG
;
A
#
# COMPACT_ATOMS: atom_id res chain seq x y z
N MET A 1 24.52 -0.71 49.21
CA MET A 1 25.02 -0.02 47.99
C MET A 1 25.96 -0.98 47.27
N SER A 2 25.40 -1.88 46.44
CA SER A 2 26.22 -2.82 45.66
C SER A 2 26.66 -2.13 44.39
N ALA A 3 27.98 -1.95 44.23
CA ALA A 3 28.57 -1.43 43.01
C ALA A 3 28.29 -2.41 41.86
N VAL A 4 27.41 -2.03 40.94
CA VAL A 4 27.18 -2.77 39.69
C VAL A 4 28.49 -2.77 38.92
N ASN A 5 29.11 -3.95 38.81
CA ASN A 5 30.36 -4.15 38.13
C ASN A 5 30.17 -3.96 36.60
N LYS A 6 30.51 -2.78 36.10
CA LYS A 6 30.39 -2.37 34.68
C LYS A 6 31.32 -3.15 33.72
N ASN A 7 32.02 -4.18 34.18
CA ASN A 7 32.93 -5.01 33.38
C ASN A 7 32.36 -6.37 32.97
N THR A 8 31.11 -6.70 33.31
CA THR A 8 30.49 -7.97 32.90
C THR A 8 30.19 -7.95 31.40
N LEU A 9 30.60 -9.00 30.68
CA LEU A 9 30.48 -9.15 29.22
C LEU A 9 29.05 -8.91 28.72
N SER A 10 28.05 -9.33 29.52
CA SER A 10 26.63 -9.09 29.28
C SER A 10 26.26 -7.60 29.25
N TYR A 11 26.81 -6.76 30.14
CA TYR A 11 26.48 -5.32 30.16
C TYR A 11 27.03 -4.58 28.93
N LYS A 12 28.24 -4.94 28.47
CA LYS A 12 28.80 -4.38 27.23
C LYS A 12 28.05 -4.89 26.00
N PHE A 13 27.60 -6.15 26.02
CA PHE A 13 26.82 -6.74 24.94
C PHE A 13 25.45 -6.07 24.81
N TYR A 14 24.65 -6.02 25.88
CA TYR A 14 23.32 -5.41 25.84
C TYR A 14 23.35 -3.88 25.77
N GLY A 15 24.30 -3.22 26.44
CA GLY A 15 24.36 -1.75 26.45
C GLY A 15 24.96 -1.09 25.20
N ILE A 16 25.86 -1.76 24.47
CA ILE A 16 26.63 -1.15 23.37
C ILE A 16 26.45 -1.89 22.05
N ILE A 17 26.36 -3.23 22.08
CA ILE A 17 26.29 -4.05 20.87
C ILE A 17 24.83 -4.20 20.42
N MET A 18 23.88 -4.41 21.34
CA MET A 18 22.46 -4.59 21.03
C MET A 18 21.82 -3.37 20.32
N PRO A 19 22.06 -2.11 20.73
CA PRO A 19 21.56 -0.93 20.00
C PRO A 19 22.08 -0.85 18.56
N LYS A 20 23.32 -1.31 18.32
CA LYS A 20 23.89 -1.36 16.97
C LYS A 20 23.24 -2.46 16.12
N ILE A 21 22.91 -3.61 16.72
CA ILE A 21 22.19 -4.69 16.06
C ILE A 21 20.78 -4.24 15.68
N TYR A 22 20.06 -3.55 16.59
CA TYR A 22 18.75 -2.95 16.27
C TYR A 22 18.85 -1.94 15.11
N GLY A 23 19.85 -1.05 15.15
CA GLY A 23 20.06 -0.06 14.08
C GLY A 23 20.42 -0.70 12.72
N ILE A 24 21.25 -1.74 12.71
CA ILE A 24 21.62 -2.47 11.49
C ILE A 24 20.41 -3.25 10.95
N GLY A 25 19.66 -3.93 11.82
CA GLY A 25 18.43 -4.64 11.44
C GLY A 25 17.38 -3.73 10.80
N ALA A 26 17.07 -2.63 11.48
CA ALA A 26 16.13 -1.62 10.98
C ALA A 26 16.57 -1.06 9.62
N SER A 27 17.87 -0.86 9.39
CA SER A 27 18.37 -0.39 8.10
C SER A 27 18.11 -1.39 6.96
N ILE A 28 18.23 -2.69 7.22
CA ILE A 28 17.98 -3.75 6.23
C ILE A 28 16.47 -3.85 5.93
N VAL A 29 15.60 -3.69 6.94
CA VAL A 29 14.15 -3.64 6.77
C VAL A 29 13.73 -2.44 5.93
N ILE A 30 14.27 -1.25 6.23
CA ILE A 30 13.97 -0.02 5.50
C ILE A 30 14.42 -0.15 4.04
N LEU A 31 15.59 -0.73 3.77
CA LEU A 31 16.05 -1.02 2.40
C LEU A 31 15.13 -2.01 1.68
N GLY A 32 14.65 -3.04 2.37
CA GLY A 32 13.67 -3.99 1.81
C GLY A 32 12.33 -3.34 1.48
N ALA A 33 11.82 -2.48 2.37
CA ALA A 33 10.62 -1.70 2.13
C ALA A 33 10.79 -0.72 0.96
N MET A 34 11.95 -0.05 0.87
CA MET A 34 12.28 0.85 -0.22
C MET A 34 12.26 0.15 -1.57
N PHE A 35 12.87 -1.03 -1.68
CA PHE A 35 12.86 -1.83 -2.92
C PHE A 35 11.44 -2.25 -3.31
N LYS A 36 10.59 -2.53 -2.33
CA LYS A 36 9.18 -2.88 -2.56
C LYS A 36 8.34 -1.70 -3.06
N ILE A 37 8.62 -0.49 -2.59
CA ILE A 37 7.92 0.73 -3.03
C ILE A 37 8.39 1.17 -4.43
N LEU A 38 9.68 1.00 -4.75
CA LEU A 38 10.27 1.38 -6.04
C LEU A 38 10.10 0.34 -7.16
N ASP A 39 9.46 -0.80 -6.86
CA ASP A 39 9.23 -1.94 -7.78
C ASP A 39 10.50 -2.44 -8.49
N TRP A 40 11.62 -2.46 -7.76
CA TRP A 40 12.89 -2.97 -8.29
C TRP A 40 12.87 -4.50 -8.45
N PRO A 41 13.62 -5.05 -9.41
CA PRO A 41 13.76 -6.51 -9.53
C PRO A 41 14.26 -7.11 -8.21
N PHE A 42 13.71 -8.26 -7.84
CA PHE A 42 13.95 -8.94 -6.54
C PHE A 42 13.38 -8.25 -5.29
N ALA A 43 12.51 -7.24 -5.43
CA ALA A 43 11.90 -6.54 -4.29
C ALA A 43 11.22 -7.46 -3.26
N SER A 44 10.48 -8.48 -3.70
CA SER A 44 9.81 -9.44 -2.81
C SER A 44 10.81 -10.29 -2.01
N LEU A 45 11.99 -10.58 -2.58
CA LEU A 45 13.05 -11.30 -1.88
C LEU A 45 13.75 -10.38 -0.87
N MET A 46 14.03 -9.13 -1.27
CA MET A 46 14.68 -8.14 -0.40
C MET A 46 13.84 -7.79 0.84
N ILE A 47 12.52 -7.58 0.68
CA ILE A 47 11.63 -7.35 1.83
C ILE A 47 11.47 -8.60 2.71
N GLY A 48 11.49 -9.79 2.11
CA GLY A 48 11.49 -11.05 2.85
C GLY A 48 12.73 -11.21 3.73
N VAL A 49 13.91 -10.85 3.22
CA VAL A 49 15.17 -10.84 3.99
C VAL A 49 15.12 -9.79 5.11
N GLY A 50 14.61 -8.59 4.83
CA GLY A 50 14.44 -7.54 5.84
C GLY A 50 13.54 -7.99 6.99
N LEU A 51 12.33 -8.45 6.70
CA LEU A 51 11.37 -8.92 7.71
C LEU A 51 11.89 -10.14 8.48
N SER A 52 12.62 -11.05 7.83
CA SER A 52 13.24 -12.20 8.51
C SER A 52 14.35 -11.77 9.46
N THR A 53 15.14 -10.76 9.08
CA THR A 53 16.19 -10.18 9.93
C THR A 53 15.57 -9.54 11.18
N GLU A 54 14.47 -8.80 11.01
CA GLU A 54 13.73 -8.18 12.11
C GLU A 54 13.14 -9.23 13.08
N ALA A 55 12.57 -10.31 12.53
CA ALA A 55 12.03 -11.41 13.33
C ALA A 55 13.10 -12.06 14.22
N VAL A 56 14.32 -12.25 13.70
CA VAL A 56 15.45 -12.80 14.47
C VAL A 56 15.90 -11.82 15.57
N ILE A 57 15.94 -10.52 15.27
CA ILE A 57 16.34 -9.50 16.24
C ILE A 57 15.31 -9.38 17.38
N PHE A 58 14.01 -9.39 17.07
CA PHE A 58 12.95 -9.44 18.07
C PHE A 58 12.97 -10.71 18.92
N PHE A 59 13.31 -11.84 18.30
CA PHE A 59 13.47 -13.08 19.06
C PHE A 59 14.63 -12.99 20.06
N LEU A 60 15.75 -12.39 19.65
CA LEU A 60 16.91 -12.19 20.53
C LEU A 60 16.69 -11.11 21.60
N SER A 61 15.87 -10.09 21.32
CA SER A 61 15.52 -9.04 22.29
C SER A 61 14.66 -9.57 23.45
N ALA A 62 13.89 -10.63 23.24
CA ALA A 62 13.10 -11.27 24.30
C ALA A 62 13.97 -11.85 25.44
N PHE A 63 15.26 -12.10 25.18
CA PHE A 63 16.23 -12.58 26.16
C PHE A 63 17.05 -11.45 26.81
N GLU A 64 16.75 -10.18 26.52
CA GLU A 64 17.41 -9.04 27.13
C GLU A 64 16.93 -8.86 28.59
N PRO A 65 17.84 -8.75 29.58
CA PRO A 65 17.45 -8.51 30.97
C PRO A 65 16.72 -7.17 31.09
N LYS A 66 15.55 -7.15 31.76
CA LYS A 66 14.75 -5.93 31.99
C LYS A 66 15.66 -4.82 32.54
N SER A 67 15.73 -3.70 31.81
CA SER A 67 16.36 -2.47 32.28
C SER A 67 15.74 -2.05 33.61
N GLU A 68 16.57 -1.84 34.64
CA GLU A 68 16.13 -1.24 35.91
C GLU A 68 15.44 0.09 35.61
N GLU A 69 14.17 0.19 35.99
CA GLU A 69 13.40 1.42 35.84
C GLU A 69 14.07 2.52 36.67
N VAL A 70 14.20 3.70 36.06
CA VAL A 70 14.75 4.88 36.71
C VAL A 70 13.92 5.16 37.97
N ASP A 71 14.56 5.11 39.14
CA ASP A 71 13.93 5.38 40.43
C ASP A 71 13.58 6.88 40.55
N TRP A 72 12.39 7.24 40.05
CA TRP A 72 11.85 8.60 40.03
C TRP A 72 11.70 9.22 41.43
N THR A 73 11.76 8.40 42.49
CA THR A 73 11.71 8.84 43.89
C THR A 73 12.95 9.65 44.29
N ARG A 74 14.03 9.61 43.52
CA ARG A 74 15.22 10.45 43.76
C ARG A 74 15.08 11.90 43.28
N VAL A 75 14.11 12.19 42.41
CA VAL A 75 13.96 13.50 41.75
C VAL A 75 12.79 14.31 42.33
N TYR A 76 11.81 13.66 42.97
CA TYR A 76 10.68 14.33 43.64
C TYR A 76 10.44 13.73 45.04
N PRO A 77 11.18 14.19 46.06
CA PRO A 77 10.94 13.77 47.45
C PRO A 77 9.57 14.20 47.99
N GLU A 78 8.91 15.20 47.37
CA GLU A 78 7.63 15.76 47.84
C GLU A 78 6.40 14.85 47.58
N LEU A 79 6.54 13.75 46.85
CA LEU A 79 5.46 12.77 46.65
C LEU A 79 5.47 11.65 47.70
N ALA A 80 6.48 11.59 48.56
CA ALA A 80 6.61 10.54 49.57
C ALA A 80 5.99 10.92 50.92
N ASP A 81 5.65 12.19 51.15
CA ASP A 81 5.39 12.71 52.51
C ASP A 81 4.12 13.56 52.61
N ASP A 82 3.00 13.10 52.04
CA ASP A 82 1.70 13.71 52.34
C ASP A 82 0.57 12.68 52.40
N ALA A 83 0.70 11.80 53.40
CA ALA A 83 -0.37 10.95 53.86
C ALA A 83 -0.66 11.25 55.34
N ASN A 84 -0.99 12.50 55.70
CA ASN A 84 -1.76 12.86 56.90
C ASN A 84 -1.93 14.38 57.06
N VAL A 85 -3.00 14.97 56.50
CA VAL A 85 -3.60 16.18 57.09
C VAL A 85 -5.08 16.28 56.73
N GLY A 86 -5.89 15.57 57.51
CA GLY A 86 -7.32 15.81 57.61
C GLY A 86 -7.65 16.87 58.67
N ALA A 87 -8.63 17.71 58.33
CA ALA A 87 -9.62 18.35 59.21
C ALA A 87 -9.32 19.73 59.86
N THR A 88 -10.05 20.72 59.30
CA THR A 88 -10.86 21.79 59.93
C THR A 88 -10.27 23.19 60.22
N PRO A 89 -10.95 24.28 59.77
CA PRO A 89 -10.64 25.65 60.14
C PRO A 89 -11.53 26.13 61.30
N VAL A 90 -10.94 26.69 62.36
CA VAL A 90 -11.69 27.34 63.46
C VAL A 90 -11.62 28.86 63.31
N LYS A 91 -12.79 29.46 63.05
CA LYS A 91 -13.09 30.90 63.12
C LYS A 91 -12.79 31.47 64.52
N LYS A 92 -12.24 32.69 64.57
CA LYS A 92 -12.39 33.59 65.72
C LYS A 92 -12.85 34.96 65.24
N SER A 93 -14.10 35.28 65.54
CA SER A 93 -14.71 36.61 65.40
C SER A 93 -14.21 37.54 66.50
N VAL A 94 -13.76 38.74 66.14
CA VAL A 94 -13.56 39.85 67.10
C VAL A 94 -14.66 40.88 66.87
N LYS A 95 -15.35 41.20 67.97
CA LYS A 95 -16.44 42.16 68.11
C LYS A 95 -15.92 43.60 67.96
N ALA A 96 -16.66 44.43 67.23
CA ALA A 96 -16.50 45.88 67.22
C ALA A 96 -17.32 46.53 68.34
N THR A 97 -16.74 47.47 69.09
CA THR A 97 -17.48 48.52 69.82
C THR A 97 -16.59 49.74 70.06
N ASP A 98 -17.01 50.84 69.44
CA ASP A 98 -16.91 52.27 69.80
C ASP A 98 -15.60 53.01 70.13
N ASN A 99 -15.64 54.26 69.64
CA ASN A 99 -14.82 55.44 69.95
C ASN A 99 -13.47 55.60 69.22
N SER A 100 -13.50 55.49 67.89
CA SER A 100 -12.35 55.75 67.01
C SER A 100 -12.02 57.25 66.83
N THR A 101 -12.99 58.17 66.89
CA THR A 101 -12.74 59.60 66.63
C THR A 101 -12.15 60.36 67.82
N GLN A 102 -12.60 60.08 69.05
CA GLN A 102 -12.01 60.72 70.26
C GLN A 102 -10.62 60.18 70.61
N LYS A 103 -10.31 58.93 70.25
CA LYS A 103 -8.94 58.39 70.35
C LYS A 103 -8.01 58.92 69.25
N LEU A 104 -8.52 59.25 68.06
CA LEU A 104 -7.72 59.89 67.01
C LEU A 104 -7.31 61.32 67.39
N ASP A 105 -8.22 62.14 67.91
CA ASP A 105 -7.89 63.50 68.36
C ASP A 105 -6.93 63.49 69.57
N GLN A 106 -7.14 62.59 70.54
CA GLN A 106 -6.19 62.39 71.66
C GLN A 106 -4.86 61.76 71.23
N MET A 107 -4.81 60.99 70.14
CA MET A 107 -3.56 60.47 69.58
C MET A 107 -2.86 61.51 68.71
N LEU A 108 -3.58 62.43 68.07
CA LEU A 108 -3.00 63.50 67.26
C LEU A 108 -2.40 64.62 68.15
N GLU A 109 -3.00 64.87 69.31
CA GLU A 109 -2.50 65.84 70.30
C GLU A 109 -1.36 65.27 71.17
N ASN A 110 -1.36 63.95 71.48
CA ASN A 110 -0.31 63.31 72.29
C ASN A 110 0.82 62.64 71.49
N ALA A 111 0.59 62.23 70.24
CA ALA A 111 1.66 61.76 69.37
C ALA A 111 2.29 62.99 68.72
N LYS A 112 3.25 63.60 69.43
CA LYS A 112 4.42 64.20 68.75
C LYS A 112 4.75 63.29 67.58
N ILE A 113 4.69 63.81 66.35
CA ILE A 113 5.00 63.07 65.12
C ILE A 113 6.37 62.40 65.33
N GLY A 114 6.31 61.15 65.78
CA GLY A 114 7.46 60.39 66.20
C GLY A 114 7.97 59.57 65.02
N PRO A 115 9.26 59.20 65.02
CA PRO A 115 9.83 58.35 63.98
C PRO A 115 9.00 57.08 63.69
N GLU A 116 8.37 56.50 64.73
CA GLU A 116 7.58 55.27 64.62
C GLU A 116 6.26 55.40 63.83
N LEU A 117 5.58 56.56 63.89
CA LEU A 117 4.34 56.76 63.12
C LEU A 117 4.64 56.96 61.63
N ILE A 118 5.75 57.62 61.33
CA ILE A 118 6.26 57.77 59.96
C ILE A 118 6.71 56.41 59.43
N GLU A 119 7.36 55.58 60.25
CA GLU A 119 7.79 54.25 59.85
C GLU A 119 6.61 53.29 59.61
N SER A 120 5.59 53.33 60.46
CA SER A 120 4.38 52.52 60.28
C SER A 120 3.53 52.97 59.08
N LEU A 121 3.44 54.29 58.83
CA LEU A 121 2.81 54.82 57.62
C LEU A 121 3.61 54.43 56.36
N GLY A 122 4.94 54.50 56.43
CA GLY A 122 5.83 54.02 55.37
C GLY A 122 5.62 52.54 55.07
N LYS A 123 5.55 51.70 56.10
CA LYS A 123 5.21 50.27 55.96
C LYS A 123 3.81 50.05 55.38
N GLY A 124 2.83 50.85 55.78
CA GLY A 124 1.46 50.81 55.24
C GLY A 124 1.39 51.14 53.75
N ILE A 125 2.09 52.20 53.31
CA ILE A 125 2.20 52.58 51.90
C ILE A 125 3.00 51.52 51.11
N GLN A 126 4.08 50.98 51.68
CA GLN A 126 4.85 49.89 51.07
C GLN A 126 3.96 48.65 50.85
N HIS A 127 3.14 48.29 51.85
CA HIS A 127 2.19 47.18 51.77
C HIS A 127 1.09 47.42 50.74
N LEU A 128 0.59 48.66 50.63
CA LEU A 128 -0.39 49.02 49.62
C LEU A 128 0.22 48.93 48.21
N ALA A 129 1.45 49.44 48.03
CA ALA A 129 2.19 49.35 46.77
C ALA A 129 2.43 47.90 46.36
N THR A 130 2.88 47.05 47.30
CA THR A 130 3.07 45.61 47.07
C THR A 130 1.75 44.90 46.75
N SER A 131 0.63 45.31 47.36
CA SER A 131 -0.69 44.73 47.07
C SER A 131 -1.22 45.14 45.70
N ALA A 132 -1.01 46.39 45.29
CA ALA A 132 -1.35 46.87 43.96
C ALA A 132 -0.50 46.18 42.86
N GLU A 133 0.79 45.97 43.12
CA GLU A 133 1.69 45.20 42.24
C GLU A 133 1.20 43.76 42.07
N LYS A 134 0.81 43.10 43.16
CA LYS A 134 0.21 41.76 43.12
C LYS A 134 -1.13 41.71 42.39
N MET A 135 -1.98 42.75 42.49
CA MET A 135 -3.21 42.84 41.68
C MET A 135 -2.91 42.95 40.18
N GLY A 136 -1.83 43.64 39.80
CA GLY A 136 -1.32 43.64 38.42
C GLY A 136 -0.99 42.22 37.94
N THR A 137 -0.27 41.43 38.74
CA THR A 137 0.04 40.03 38.40
C THR A 137 -1.18 39.11 38.32
N LEU A 138 -2.26 39.40 39.08
CA LEU A 138 -3.52 38.66 39.01
C LEU A 138 -4.27 38.97 37.70
N ALA A 139 -4.18 40.20 37.20
CA ALA A 139 -4.71 40.56 35.89
C ALA A 139 -3.94 39.83 34.77
N ASP A 140 -2.62 39.74 34.86
CA ASP A 140 -1.79 38.97 33.91
C ASP A 140 -2.12 37.46 33.95
N ALA A 141 -2.33 36.89 35.14
CA ALA A 141 -2.76 35.49 35.29
C ALA A 141 -4.16 35.24 34.69
N THR A 142 -5.04 36.25 34.73
CA THR A 142 -6.38 36.18 34.11
C THR A 142 -6.27 36.21 32.58
N VAL A 143 -5.35 37.01 32.03
CA VAL A 143 -5.03 37.01 30.58
C VAL A 143 -4.49 35.65 30.15
N ALA A 144 -3.53 35.09 30.89
CA ALA A 144 -2.97 33.76 30.60
C ALA A 144 -4.04 32.65 30.66
N THR A 145 -5.00 32.74 31.58
CA THR A 145 -6.12 31.79 31.68
C THR A 145 -7.08 31.92 30.49
N ASN A 146 -7.34 33.15 30.03
CA ASN A 146 -8.16 33.39 28.84
C ASN A 146 -7.47 32.86 27.57
N ASP A 147 -6.16 33.09 27.43
CA ASP A 147 -5.37 32.56 26.32
C ASP A 147 -5.32 31.03 26.33
N TYR A 148 -5.17 30.41 27.51
CA TYR A 148 -5.28 28.96 27.67
C TYR A 148 -6.64 28.45 27.20
N ALA A 149 -7.73 29.07 27.66
CA ALA A 149 -9.09 28.70 27.25
C ALA A 149 -9.33 28.88 25.74
N GLN A 150 -8.72 29.89 25.10
CA GLN A 150 -8.76 30.05 23.64
C GLN A 150 -7.94 28.96 22.92
N ASN A 151 -6.74 28.65 23.41
CA ASN A 151 -5.88 27.64 22.82
C ASN A 151 -6.47 26.23 22.95
N VAL A 152 -7.13 25.91 24.08
CA VAL A 152 -7.87 24.65 24.22
C VAL A 152 -9.04 24.58 23.23
N ARG A 153 -9.79 25.66 23.04
CA ARG A 153 -10.87 25.69 22.02
C ARG A 153 -10.33 25.51 20.61
N LYS A 154 -9.22 26.18 20.27
CA LYS A 154 -8.54 26.02 18.97
C LYS A 154 -8.03 24.59 18.79
N ALA A 155 -7.40 24.00 19.81
CA ALA A 155 -6.94 22.62 19.77
C ALA A 155 -8.10 21.63 19.56
N SER A 156 -9.24 21.84 20.23
CA SER A 156 -10.45 21.04 20.01
C SER A 156 -10.98 21.15 18.58
N GLN A 157 -10.99 22.35 17.99
CA GLN A 157 -11.34 22.54 16.58
C GLN A 157 -10.35 21.86 15.64
N THR A 158 -9.05 21.93 15.94
CA THR A 158 -8.03 21.21 15.18
C THR A 158 -8.24 19.70 15.27
N LEU A 159 -8.57 19.14 16.44
CA LEU A 159 -8.89 17.72 16.58
C LEU A 159 -10.11 17.30 15.75
N ILE A 160 -11.16 18.14 15.69
CA ILE A 160 -12.31 17.89 14.81
C ILE A 160 -11.86 17.87 13.34
N SER A 161 -11.02 18.83 12.92
CA SER A 161 -10.49 18.86 11.55
C SER A 161 -9.57 17.69 11.20
N ILE A 162 -8.82 17.17 12.19
CA ILE A 162 -7.99 15.97 12.04
C ILE A 162 -8.89 14.75 11.83
N ASN A 163 -9.98 14.63 12.59
CA ASN A 163 -10.90 13.52 12.43
C ASN A 163 -11.55 13.49 11.03
N ASP A 164 -12.00 14.65 10.54
CA ASP A 164 -12.51 14.81 9.17
C ASP A 164 -11.45 14.47 8.11
N SER A 165 -10.21 14.93 8.29
CA SER A 165 -9.10 14.60 7.40
C SER A 165 -8.76 13.10 7.42
N TYR A 166 -8.88 12.46 8.58
CA TYR A 166 -8.65 11.02 8.74
C TYR A 166 -9.73 10.20 8.04
N GLU A 167 -11.00 10.61 8.13
CA GLU A 167 -12.11 9.99 7.40
C GLU A 167 -11.90 10.10 5.88
N LYS A 168 -11.55 11.30 5.40
CA LYS A 168 -11.22 11.52 3.98
C LYS A 168 -10.02 10.69 3.52
N THR A 169 -8.99 10.59 4.35
CA THR A 169 -7.79 9.77 4.04
C THR A 169 -8.14 8.28 4.01
N ALA A 170 -8.97 7.80 4.94
CA ALA A 170 -9.44 6.41 4.94
C ALA A 170 -10.28 6.10 3.70
N SER A 171 -11.16 7.02 3.29
CA SER A 171 -11.93 6.89 2.04
C SER A 171 -11.01 6.85 0.82
N ALA A 172 -10.07 7.79 0.72
CA ALA A 172 -9.10 7.83 -0.38
C ALA A 172 -8.22 6.58 -0.43
N LEU A 173 -7.84 6.02 0.72
CA LEU A 173 -7.08 4.77 0.80
C LEU A 173 -7.93 3.57 0.33
N SER A 174 -9.22 3.55 0.68
CA SER A 174 -10.16 2.54 0.19
C SER A 174 -10.34 2.63 -1.33
N GLU A 175 -10.54 3.83 -1.86
CA GLU A 175 -10.63 4.08 -3.31
C GLU A 175 -9.33 3.69 -4.04
N MET A 176 -8.17 4.02 -3.47
CA MET A 176 -6.87 3.61 -4.01
C MET A 176 -6.72 2.09 -4.03
N SER A 177 -7.16 1.39 -2.98
CA SER A 177 -7.15 -0.07 -2.94
C SER A 177 -8.05 -0.67 -4.01
N ALA A 178 -9.25 -0.12 -4.21
CA ALA A 178 -10.16 -0.54 -5.27
C ALA A 178 -9.55 -0.29 -6.66
N ALA A 179 -9.00 0.91 -6.89
CA ALA A 179 -8.31 1.24 -8.14
C ALA A 179 -7.11 0.33 -8.41
N SER A 180 -6.37 -0.08 -7.37
CA SER A 180 -5.26 -1.04 -7.50
C SER A 180 -5.75 -2.43 -7.89
N GLN A 181 -6.88 -2.88 -7.33
CA GLN A 181 -7.55 -4.12 -7.72
C GLN A 181 -7.98 -4.07 -9.20
N ASP A 182 -8.59 -2.96 -9.62
CA ASP A 182 -9.04 -2.74 -11.00
C ASP A 182 -7.84 -2.70 -11.97
N ALA A 183 -6.74 -2.05 -11.59
CA ALA A 183 -5.51 -2.05 -12.38
C ALA A 183 -4.94 -3.47 -12.57
N LYS A 184 -5.03 -4.33 -11.54
CA LYS A 184 -4.63 -5.74 -11.64
C LYS A 184 -5.54 -6.50 -12.61
N GLN A 185 -6.85 -6.32 -12.51
CA GLN A 185 -7.81 -6.93 -13.44
C GLN A 185 -7.60 -6.45 -14.88
N TYR A 186 -7.36 -5.14 -15.07
CA TYR A 186 -7.05 -4.56 -16.38
C TYR A 186 -5.78 -5.16 -16.98
N ARG A 187 -4.71 -5.32 -16.18
CA ARG A 187 -3.49 -6.00 -16.61
C ARG A 187 -3.77 -7.44 -17.05
N ASP A 188 -4.58 -8.18 -16.29
CA ASP A 188 -4.95 -9.56 -16.64
C ASP A 188 -5.79 -9.61 -17.95
N GLN A 189 -6.68 -8.63 -18.17
CA GLN A 189 -7.39 -8.49 -19.44
C GLN A 189 -6.45 -8.16 -20.61
N ILE A 190 -5.48 -7.26 -20.43
CA ILE A 190 -4.48 -6.95 -21.46
C ILE A 190 -3.67 -8.19 -21.82
N ILE A 191 -3.23 -8.99 -20.83
CA ILE A 191 -2.53 -10.26 -21.08
C ILE A 191 -3.41 -11.22 -21.90
N SER A 192 -4.70 -11.31 -21.57
CA SER A 192 -5.66 -12.13 -22.32
C SER A 192 -5.82 -11.65 -23.77
N VAL A 193 -5.96 -10.33 -23.98
CA VAL A 193 -6.02 -9.72 -25.32
C VAL A 193 -4.74 -9.98 -26.11
N THR A 194 -3.56 -9.83 -25.50
CA THR A 194 -2.29 -10.15 -26.15
C THR A 194 -2.19 -11.62 -26.53
N LYS A 195 -2.65 -12.54 -25.67
CA LYS A 195 -2.70 -13.98 -25.98
C LYS A 195 -3.64 -14.26 -27.15
N ASN A 196 -4.81 -13.63 -27.18
CA ASN A 196 -5.77 -13.76 -28.27
C ASN A 196 -5.22 -13.20 -29.58
N LEU A 197 -4.54 -12.04 -29.55
CA LEU A 197 -3.87 -11.48 -30.73
C LEU A 197 -2.74 -12.38 -31.23
N SER A 198 -1.95 -12.97 -30.34
CA SER A 198 -0.93 -13.95 -30.72
C SER A 198 -1.55 -15.20 -31.35
N ALA A 199 -2.64 -15.72 -30.79
CA ALA A 199 -3.38 -16.83 -31.38
C ALA A 199 -3.96 -16.47 -32.75
N LEU A 200 -4.46 -15.24 -32.91
CA LEU A 200 -5.02 -14.74 -34.17
C LEU A 200 -3.93 -14.61 -35.24
N ASN A 201 -2.75 -14.11 -34.89
CA ASN A 201 -1.59 -14.09 -35.79
C ASN A 201 -1.19 -15.52 -36.22
N ASN A 202 -1.21 -16.49 -35.30
CA ASN A 202 -0.93 -17.89 -35.65
C ASN A 202 -1.99 -18.47 -36.60
N ILE A 203 -3.28 -18.15 -36.39
CA ILE A 203 -4.36 -18.54 -37.31
C ILE A 203 -4.16 -17.88 -38.67
N TYR A 204 -3.76 -16.61 -38.72
CA TYR A 204 -3.50 -15.91 -39.98
C TYR A 204 -2.38 -16.57 -40.79
N GLU A 205 -1.27 -16.94 -40.13
CA GLU A 205 -0.20 -17.72 -40.75
C GLU A 205 -0.71 -19.08 -41.26
N MET A 206 -1.54 -19.75 -40.45
CA MET A 206 -2.13 -21.04 -40.82
C MET A 206 -3.11 -20.93 -41.99
N GLU A 207 -3.93 -19.89 -42.06
CA GLU A 207 -4.84 -19.57 -43.17
C GLU A 207 -4.05 -19.31 -44.45
N LEU A 208 -2.94 -18.57 -44.34
CA LEU A 208 -2.07 -18.27 -45.47
C LEU A 208 -1.36 -19.54 -45.98
N GLN A 209 -0.96 -20.43 -45.07
CA GLN A 209 -0.41 -21.74 -45.40
C GLN A 209 -1.46 -22.68 -46.02
N ASP A 210 -2.67 -22.71 -45.47
CA ASP A 210 -3.78 -23.51 -45.99
C ASP A 210 -4.20 -23.03 -47.38
N SER A 211 -4.31 -21.71 -47.59
CA SER A 211 -4.55 -21.11 -48.90
C SER A 211 -3.48 -21.50 -49.92
N GLN A 212 -2.20 -21.50 -49.54
CA GLN A 212 -1.13 -22.02 -50.41
C GLN A 212 -1.29 -23.51 -50.74
N ASN A 213 -1.66 -24.33 -49.75
CA ASN A 213 -1.94 -25.75 -49.98
C ASN A 213 -3.16 -25.92 -50.89
N HIS A 214 -4.20 -25.11 -50.71
CA HIS A 214 -5.40 -25.13 -51.52
C HIS A 214 -5.10 -24.78 -52.98
N VAL A 215 -4.24 -23.78 -53.24
CA VAL A 215 -3.75 -23.46 -54.58
C VAL A 215 -2.96 -24.61 -55.19
N LYS A 216 -2.11 -25.30 -54.42
CA LYS A 216 -1.39 -26.49 -54.91
C LYS A 216 -2.35 -27.63 -55.27
N VAL A 217 -3.35 -27.89 -54.43
CA VAL A 217 -4.38 -28.91 -54.68
C VAL A 217 -5.19 -28.54 -55.93
N ILE A 218 -5.59 -27.28 -56.09
CA ILE A 218 -6.30 -26.79 -57.27
C ILE A 218 -5.45 -26.97 -58.53
N ASN A 219 -4.17 -26.59 -58.51
CA ASN A 219 -3.27 -26.78 -59.65
C ASN A 219 -3.12 -28.25 -60.02
N LYS A 220 -2.99 -29.14 -59.02
CA LYS A 220 -2.91 -30.59 -59.25
C LYS A 220 -4.23 -31.15 -59.80
N PHE A 221 -5.36 -30.66 -59.32
CA PHE A 221 -6.68 -31.00 -59.82
C PHE A 221 -6.85 -30.60 -61.30
N TYR A 222 -6.45 -29.37 -61.67
CA TYR A 222 -6.45 -28.95 -63.07
C TYR A 222 -5.57 -29.85 -63.94
N SER A 223 -4.36 -30.16 -63.51
CA SER A 223 -3.47 -31.08 -64.23
C SER A 223 -4.10 -32.48 -64.40
N ASN A 224 -4.72 -33.02 -63.36
CA ASN A 224 -5.42 -34.31 -63.43
C ASN A 224 -6.63 -34.25 -64.37
N ILE A 225 -7.39 -33.15 -64.39
CA ILE A 225 -8.49 -32.95 -65.34
C ILE A 225 -7.95 -32.91 -66.78
N THR A 226 -6.86 -32.18 -67.02
CA THR A 226 -6.24 -32.11 -68.35
C THR A 226 -5.79 -33.49 -68.80
N ALA A 227 -5.13 -34.26 -67.94
CA ALA A 227 -4.73 -35.63 -68.24
C ALA A 227 -5.93 -36.56 -68.49
N ALA A 228 -7.00 -36.43 -67.70
CA ALA A 228 -8.23 -37.19 -67.91
C ALA A 228 -8.92 -36.82 -69.23
N MET A 229 -8.93 -35.53 -69.60
CA MET A 229 -9.44 -35.07 -70.90
C MET A 229 -8.60 -35.59 -72.07
N GLU A 230 -7.27 -35.61 -71.95
CA GLU A 230 -6.40 -36.24 -72.95
C GLU A 230 -6.70 -37.72 -73.10
N GLY A 231 -6.79 -38.46 -71.99
CA GLY A 231 -7.15 -39.88 -72.01
C GLY A 231 -8.54 -40.15 -72.60
N LEU A 232 -9.53 -39.30 -72.32
CA LEU A 232 -10.86 -39.40 -72.94
C LEU A 232 -10.81 -39.12 -74.45
N ASN A 233 -10.02 -38.15 -74.89
CA ASN A 233 -9.86 -37.84 -76.31
C ASN A 233 -9.16 -38.99 -77.05
N GLU A 234 -8.14 -39.59 -76.44
CA GLU A 234 -7.42 -40.75 -76.98
C GLU A 234 -8.31 -42.00 -77.04
N ALA A 235 -9.04 -42.32 -75.96
CA ALA A 235 -10.03 -43.38 -75.95
C ALA A 235 -11.13 -43.15 -77.01
N GLY A 236 -11.53 -41.89 -77.24
CA GLY A 236 -12.44 -41.51 -78.32
C GLY A 236 -11.87 -41.83 -79.70
N LYS A 237 -10.58 -41.53 -79.96
CA LYS A 237 -9.88 -41.90 -81.20
C LYS A 237 -9.77 -43.41 -81.37
N GLU A 238 -9.37 -44.14 -80.33
CA GLU A 238 -9.28 -45.60 -80.37
C GLU A 238 -10.64 -46.25 -80.63
N THR A 239 -11.71 -45.74 -80.01
CA THR A 239 -13.07 -46.21 -80.25
C THR A 239 -13.50 -46.00 -81.70
N GLN A 240 -13.14 -44.87 -82.29
CA GLN A 240 -13.41 -44.59 -83.71
C GLN A 240 -12.60 -45.52 -84.64
N ALA A 241 -11.33 -45.78 -84.31
CA ALA A 241 -10.50 -46.72 -85.05
C ALA A 241 -11.04 -48.15 -84.96
N PHE A 242 -11.42 -48.60 -83.75
CA PHE A 242 -12.05 -49.89 -83.50
C PHE A 242 -13.34 -50.04 -84.31
N LYS A 243 -14.21 -49.02 -84.33
CA LYS A 243 -15.42 -49.01 -85.16
C LYS A 243 -15.10 -49.21 -86.65
N THR A 244 -14.05 -48.55 -87.14
CA THR A 244 -13.60 -48.68 -88.54
C THR A 244 -13.10 -50.09 -88.85
N GLU A 245 -12.27 -50.67 -87.98
CA GLU A 245 -11.77 -52.04 -88.16
C GLU A 245 -12.87 -53.09 -88.03
N LEU A 246 -13.83 -52.91 -87.13
CA LEU A 246 -14.99 -53.78 -86.98
C LEU A 246 -15.87 -53.73 -88.24
N ALA A 247 -16.04 -52.55 -88.84
CA ALA A 247 -16.73 -52.41 -90.13
C ALA A 247 -16.01 -53.14 -91.27
N LYS A 248 -14.67 -53.03 -91.35
CA LYS A 248 -13.85 -53.80 -92.32
C LYS A 248 -13.96 -55.30 -92.10
N LEU A 249 -13.86 -55.76 -90.84
CA LEU A 249 -14.01 -57.16 -90.49
C LEU A 249 -15.37 -57.69 -90.94
N ASN A 250 -16.45 -56.95 -90.66
CA ASN A 250 -17.80 -57.34 -91.07
C ASN A 250 -17.93 -57.41 -92.61
N ALA A 251 -17.33 -56.47 -93.34
CA ALA A 251 -17.27 -56.49 -94.80
C ALA A 251 -16.50 -57.72 -95.33
N ASN A 252 -15.35 -58.04 -94.72
CA ASN A 252 -14.56 -59.22 -95.07
C ASN A 252 -15.29 -60.53 -94.76
N VAL A 253 -15.94 -60.63 -93.60
CA VAL A 253 -16.77 -61.79 -93.23
C VAL A 253 -17.89 -61.98 -94.24
N ASN A 254 -18.59 -60.91 -94.62
CA ASN A 254 -19.62 -60.96 -95.66
C ASN A 254 -19.07 -61.38 -97.04
N SER A 255 -17.89 -60.88 -97.42
CA SER A 255 -17.20 -61.29 -98.64
C SER A 255 -16.84 -62.78 -98.62
N LEU A 256 -16.28 -63.27 -97.51
CA LEU A 256 -15.99 -64.68 -97.29
C LEU A 256 -17.26 -65.52 -97.43
N ASN A 257 -18.34 -65.11 -96.76
CA ASN A 257 -19.63 -65.81 -96.80
C ASN A 257 -20.21 -65.86 -98.22
N LYS A 258 -20.02 -64.79 -99.03
CA LYS A 258 -20.40 -64.80 -100.45
C LYS A 258 -19.55 -65.77 -101.28
N ILE A 259 -18.24 -65.83 -101.05
CA ILE A 259 -17.37 -66.79 -101.76
C ILE A 259 -17.71 -68.23 -101.36
N TYR A 260 -17.90 -68.51 -100.07
CA TYR A 260 -18.31 -69.82 -99.60
C TYR A 260 -19.70 -70.20 -100.13
N GLY A 261 -20.66 -69.27 -100.14
CA GLY A 261 -21.99 -69.48 -100.73
C GLY A 261 -21.92 -69.69 -102.25
N GLY A 262 -21.08 -68.94 -102.95
CA GLY A 262 -20.85 -69.10 -104.39
C GLY A 262 -20.18 -70.43 -104.73
N MET A 263 -19.23 -70.89 -103.90
CA MET A 263 -18.55 -72.18 -104.07
C MET A 263 -19.49 -73.35 -103.73
N LEU A 264 -20.37 -73.20 -102.73
CA LEU A 264 -21.40 -74.19 -102.42
C LEU A 264 -22.48 -74.27 -103.52
N SER A 265 -22.84 -73.13 -104.12
CA SER A 265 -23.78 -73.07 -105.25
C SER A 265 -23.17 -73.62 -106.53
N ALA A 266 -21.86 -73.46 -106.73
CA ALA A 266 -21.11 -74.03 -107.86
C ALA A 266 -20.77 -75.52 -107.68
N MET A 267 -20.84 -76.07 -106.46
CA MET A 267 -20.73 -77.52 -106.21
C MET A 267 -22.08 -78.25 -106.23
N LYS A 268 -23.21 -77.53 -106.22
CA LYS A 268 -24.56 -78.12 -106.22
C LYS A 268 -25.33 -77.95 -107.54
N GLY A 269 -24.81 -77.17 -108.48
CA GLY A 269 -25.27 -77.10 -109.88
C GLY A 269 -24.30 -77.82 -110.78
#